data_AF-A0A7Y3MAL3-F1
#
_entry.id   AF-A0A7Y3MAL3-F1
#
_cell.length_a   1.000
_cell.length_b   1.000
_cell.length_c   1.000
_cell.angle_alpha   90.00
_cell.angle_beta   90.00
_cell.angle_gamma   90.00
#
_symmetry.space_group_name_H-M   'P 1'
#
loop_
_entity.id
_entity.type
_entity.pdbx_description
1 polymer ?
#
loop_
_entity_poly.entity_id
_entity_poly.type
_entity_poly.pdbx_seq_one_letter_code
_entity_poly.pdbx_strand_id
1 'polypeptide(L)'
;MIFNTICLWNFSKDNKKAEVGYDLNPLFQRKGIMSEALKSILGFGFNNLNLDKIDAFTHKKNESSKKLLEKNGFILLEKRKILRTVQI
;
A
#
# COMPACT_ATOMS: atom_id res chain seq x y z
N MET A 1 0.09 -9.27 21.37
CA MET A 1 -0.89 -9.37 20.28
C MET A 1 -0.64 -8.19 19.34
N ILE A 2 -0.15 -8.45 18.12
CA ILE A 2 0.19 -7.40 17.14
C ILE A 2 -1.09 -7.12 16.36
N PHE A 3 -1.68 -5.94 16.55
CA PHE A 3 -3.01 -5.59 16.00
C PHE A 3 -2.97 -4.80 14.70
N ASN A 4 -1.79 -4.31 14.31
CA ASN A 4 -1.63 -3.38 13.21
C ASN A 4 -0.30 -3.69 12.49
N THR A 5 -0.38 -4.10 11.23
CA THR A 5 0.81 -4.47 10.44
C THR A 5 0.76 -3.78 9.09
N ILE A 6 1.91 -3.31 8.62
CA ILE A 6 2.15 -2.88 7.26
C ILE A 6 3.51 -3.41 6.81
N CYS A 7 3.61 -3.91 5.58
CA CYS A 7 4.86 -4.46 5.05
C CYS A 7 4.98 -4.29 3.54
N LEU A 8 6.22 -4.30 3.06
CA LEU A 8 6.56 -4.53 1.66
C LEU A 8 6.97 -6.00 1.50
N TRP A 9 6.40 -6.68 0.52
CA TRP A 9 6.64 -8.09 0.23
C TRP A 9 6.58 -8.35 -1.28
N ASN A 10 6.73 -9.61 -1.71
CA ASN A 10 6.65 -10.01 -3.12
C ASN A 10 7.57 -9.18 -4.05
N PHE A 11 8.84 -9.05 -3.66
CA PHE A 11 9.82 -8.32 -4.45
C PHE A 11 10.06 -9.02 -5.81
N SER A 12 10.10 -8.24 -6.88
CA SER A 12 10.49 -8.74 -8.19
C SER A 12 11.97 -9.16 -8.21
N LYS A 13 12.36 -10.02 -9.16
CA LYS A 13 13.74 -10.54 -9.27
C LYS A 13 14.80 -9.43 -9.41
N ASP A 14 14.43 -8.30 -10.00
CA ASP A 14 15.27 -7.12 -10.18
C ASP A 14 15.23 -6.15 -8.99
N ASN A 15 14.48 -6.47 -7.92
CA ASN A 15 14.22 -5.61 -6.75
C ASN A 15 13.72 -4.22 -7.13
N LYS A 16 13.03 -4.07 -8.26
CA LYS A 16 12.43 -2.80 -8.71
C LYS A 16 10.96 -2.66 -8.37
N LYS A 17 10.31 -3.73 -7.93
CA LYS A 17 8.89 -3.75 -7.62
C LYS A 17 8.67 -4.51 -6.33
N ALA A 18 7.72 -4.04 -5.54
CA ALA A 18 7.22 -4.75 -4.38
C ALA A 18 5.71 -4.57 -4.27
N GLU A 19 5.11 -5.34 -3.37
CA GLU A 19 3.71 -5.24 -2.99
C GLU A 19 3.60 -4.72 -1.56
N VAL A 20 2.69 -3.78 -1.32
CA VAL A 20 2.34 -3.36 0.04
C VAL A 20 1.13 -4.13 0.55
N GLY A 21 1.29 -4.77 1.70
CA GLY A 21 0.23 -5.42 2.44
C GLY A 21 0.02 -4.73 3.78
N TYR A 22 -1.24 -4.63 4.23
CA TYR A 22 -1.56 -4.03 5.53
C TYR A 22 -2.84 -4.58 6.13
N ASP A 23 -2.89 -4.57 7.46
CA ASP A 23 -4.10 -4.82 8.23
C ASP A 23 -4.15 -3.90 9.45
N LEU A 24 -5.36 -3.43 9.78
CA LEU A 24 -5.62 -2.54 10.90
C LEU A 24 -6.90 -2.96 11.59
N ASN A 25 -6.81 -3.26 12.88
CA ASN A 25 -7.98 -3.59 13.68
C ASN A 25 -9.05 -2.46 13.55
N PRO A 26 -10.34 -2.81 13.30
CA PRO A 26 -11.43 -1.86 13.11
C PRO A 26 -11.53 -0.77 14.19
N LEU A 27 -11.17 -1.07 15.44
CA LEU A 27 -11.18 -0.11 16.57
C LEU A 27 -10.20 1.06 16.39
N PHE A 28 -9.20 0.90 15.52
CA PHE A 28 -8.17 1.90 15.22
C PHE A 28 -8.35 2.55 13.84
N GLN A 29 -9.37 2.16 13.08
CA GLN A 29 -9.69 2.78 11.79
C GLN A 29 -10.20 4.21 11.96
N ARG A 30 -10.14 4.99 10.87
CA ARG A 30 -10.56 6.41 10.82
C ARG A 30 -9.78 7.38 11.72
N LYS A 31 -8.67 6.93 12.32
CA LYS A 31 -7.74 7.75 13.13
C LYS A 31 -6.50 8.23 12.37
N GLY A 32 -6.42 8.00 11.05
CA GLY A 32 -5.26 8.41 10.24
C GLY A 32 -4.05 7.47 10.29
N ILE A 33 -3.97 6.56 11.27
CA ILE A 33 -2.84 5.66 11.54
C ILE A 33 -2.31 4.96 10.27
N MET A 34 -3.17 4.26 9.53
CA MET A 34 -2.72 3.53 8.34
C MET A 34 -2.30 4.45 7.19
N SER A 35 -2.81 5.69 7.14
CA SER A 35 -2.37 6.66 6.14
C SER A 35 -0.96 7.16 6.45
N GLU A 36 -0.61 7.37 7.71
CA GLU A 36 0.75 7.74 8.12
C GLU A 36 1.71 6.59 7.86
N ALA A 37 1.34 5.38 8.29
CA ALA A 37 2.14 4.17 8.07
C ALA A 37 2.39 3.91 6.58
N LEU A 38 1.37 4.08 5.74
CA LEU A 38 1.50 3.92 4.29
C LEU A 38 2.43 4.97 3.68
N LYS A 39 2.34 6.24 4.08
CA LYS A 39 3.29 7.27 3.62
C LYS A 39 4.73 6.93 3.99
N SER A 40 4.97 6.49 5.23
CA SER A 40 6.31 6.12 5.69
C SER A 40 6.87 4.94 4.91
N ILE A 41 6.09 3.88 4.68
CA ILE A 41 6.59 2.70 3.97
C ILE A 41 6.79 2.96 2.46
N LEU A 42 5.96 3.80 1.85
CA LEU A 42 6.14 4.23 0.47
C LEU A 42 7.43 5.06 0.34
N GLY A 43 7.64 6.03 1.25
CA GLY A 43 8.85 6.82 1.30
C GLY A 43 10.10 5.95 1.43
N PHE A 44 10.07 4.96 2.32
CA PHE A 44 11.15 3.98 2.44
C PHE A 44 11.35 3.16 1.16
N GLY A 45 10.27 2.65 0.56
CA GLY A 45 10.34 1.86 -0.66
C GLY A 45 10.95 2.61 -1.85
N PHE A 46 10.55 3.87 -2.06
CA PHE A 46 11.07 4.69 -3.16
C PHE A 46 12.48 5.23 -2.87
N ASN A 47 12.73 5.77 -1.67
CA ASN A 47 13.97 6.50 -1.38
C ASN A 47 15.12 5.62 -0.89
N ASN A 48 14.82 4.53 -0.18
CA ASN A 48 15.84 3.67 0.43
C ASN A 48 16.03 2.36 -0.33
N LEU A 49 14.94 1.78 -0.84
CA LEU A 49 15.00 0.53 -1.60
C LEU A 49 15.10 0.76 -3.12
N ASN A 50 15.00 2.00 -3.60
CA ASN A 50 15.03 2.34 -5.03
C ASN A 50 14.04 1.53 -5.88
N LEU A 51 12.85 1.26 -5.31
CA LEU A 51 11.75 0.63 -6.04
C LEU A 51 11.23 1.62 -7.08
N ASP A 52 10.98 1.14 -8.29
CA ASP A 52 10.32 1.93 -9.33
C ASP A 52 8.79 1.85 -9.18
N LYS A 53 8.29 0.84 -8.44
CA LYS A 53 6.86 0.56 -8.32
C LYS A 53 6.48 -0.16 -7.03
N ILE A 54 5.34 0.24 -6.48
CA ILE A 54 4.69 -0.47 -5.39
C ILE A 54 3.23 -0.75 -5.81
N ASP A 55 2.88 -2.04 -5.82
CA ASP A 55 1.53 -2.51 -6.09
C ASP A 55 0.80 -2.77 -4.76
N ALA A 56 -0.53 -2.62 -4.74
CA ALA A 56 -1.39 -2.94 -3.61
C ALA A 56 -2.63 -3.69 -4.10
N PHE A 57 -3.12 -4.62 -3.29
CA PHE A 57 -4.27 -5.44 -3.63
C PHE A 57 -5.32 -5.35 -2.55
N THR A 58 -6.58 -5.22 -2.95
CA THR A 58 -7.70 -5.18 -2.03
C THR A 58 -8.96 -5.77 -2.67
N HIS A 59 -9.89 -6.21 -1.84
CA HIS A 59 -11.17 -6.71 -2.31
C HIS A 59 -11.98 -5.59 -2.97
N LYS A 60 -12.68 -5.91 -4.07
CA LYS A 60 -13.57 -4.95 -4.78
C LYS A 60 -14.64 -4.33 -3.88
N LYS A 61 -15.03 -4.98 -2.79
CA LYS A 61 -16.03 -4.47 -1.83
C LYS A 61 -15.40 -3.66 -0.67
N ASN A 62 -14.08 -3.60 -0.57
CA ASN A 62 -13.39 -2.92 0.52
C ASN A 62 -13.17 -1.42 0.19
N GLU A 63 -14.25 -0.65 0.28
CA GLU A 63 -14.23 0.79 -0.01
C GLU A 63 -13.29 1.58 0.90
N SER A 64 -13.08 1.13 2.14
CA SER A 64 -12.16 1.76 3.09
C SER A 64 -10.72 1.70 2.59
N SER A 65 -10.28 0.52 2.16
CA SER A 65 -8.93 0.30 1.61
C SER A 65 -8.71 1.03 0.29
N LYS A 66 -9.71 1.05 -0.61
CA LYS A 66 -9.61 1.83 -1.86
C LYS A 66 -9.39 3.31 -1.59
N LYS A 67 -10.23 3.92 -0.76
CA LYS A 67 -10.11 5.36 -0.42
C LYS A 67 -8.77 5.67 0.25
N LEU A 68 -8.28 4.77 1.10
CA LEU A 68 -6.96 4.90 1.72
C LEU A 68 -5.85 4.89 0.66
N LEU A 69 -5.89 3.94 -0.29
CA LEU A 69 -4.88 3.81 -1.34
C LEU A 69 -4.92 5.02 -2.29
N GLU A 70 -6.11 5.42 -2.76
CA GLU A 70 -6.29 6.62 -3.60
C GLU A 70 -5.76 7.88 -2.92
N LYS A 71 -6.06 8.08 -1.63
CA LYS A 71 -5.54 9.21 -0.85
C LYS A 71 -4.01 9.24 -0.76
N ASN A 72 -3.36 8.09 -0.91
CA ASN A 72 -1.89 7.97 -0.87
C ASN A 72 -1.28 7.79 -2.28
N GLY A 73 -1.99 8.21 -3.33
CA GLY A 73 -1.45 8.32 -4.68
C GLY A 73 -1.52 7.05 -5.52
N PHE A 74 -2.21 6.01 -5.05
CA PHE A 74 -2.44 4.81 -5.86
C PHE A 74 -3.52 5.04 -6.91
N ILE A 75 -3.33 4.47 -8.09
CA ILE A 75 -4.30 4.48 -9.19
C ILE A 75 -4.93 3.10 -9.30
N LEU A 76 -6.26 3.03 -9.29
CA LEU A 76 -7.02 1.80 -9.44
C LEU A 76 -6.98 1.29 -10.88
N LEU A 77 -6.53 0.04 -11.09
CA LEU A 77 -6.57 -0.61 -12.39
C LEU A 77 -7.60 -1.74 -12.41
N GLU A 78 -8.77 -1.44 -12.97
CA GLU A 78 -9.91 -2.38 -12.99
C GLU A 78 -9.61 -3.69 -13.72
N LYS A 79 -8.75 -3.66 -14.75
CA LYS A 79 -8.44 -4.84 -15.59
C LYS A 79 -7.65 -5.93 -14.88
N ARG A 80 -6.98 -5.64 -13.76
CA ARG A 80 -6.10 -6.62 -13.08
C ARG A 80 -6.39 -6.83 -11.60
N LYS A 81 -7.36 -6.12 -11.01
CA LYS A 81 -7.60 -6.09 -9.55
C LYS A 81 -6.37 -5.60 -8.77
N ILE A 82 -5.61 -4.67 -9.35
CA ILE A 82 -4.35 -4.13 -8.79
C ILE A 82 -4.49 -2.62 -8.66
N LEU A 83 -4.08 -2.06 -7.52
CA LEU A 83 -3.80 -0.63 -7.35
C LEU A 83 -2.31 -0.42 -7.48
N ARG A 84 -1.88 0.59 -8.24
CA ARG A 84 -0.46 0.84 -8.49
C ARG A 84 -0.10 2.27 -8.17
N THR A 85 1.00 2.47 -7.46
CA THR A 85 1.66 3.79 -7.41
C THR A 85 2.66 3.89 -8.56
N VAL A 86 2.66 5.03 -9.24
CA VAL A 86 3.69 5.44 -10.19
C VAL A 86 4.39 6.63 -9.54
N GLN A 87 5.71 6.54 -9.39
CA GLN A 87 6.51 7.70 -8.99
C GLN A 87 6.33 8.79 -10.05
N ILE A 88 5.98 10.01 -9.63
CA ILE A 88 6.09 11.20 -10.50
C ILE A 88 7.56 11.56 -10.59
#